data_AF-A0A0P0NLE2-F1
#
_entry.id   AF-A0A0P0NLE2-F1
#
_cell.length_a   1.000
_cell.length_b   1.000
_cell.length_c   1.000
_cell.angle_alpha   90.00
_cell.angle_beta   90.00
_cell.angle_gamma   90.00
#
_symmetry.space_group_name_H-M   'P 1'
#
loop_
_entity.id
_entity.type
_entity.pdbx_description
1 polymer ?
#
loop_
_entity_poly.entity_id
_entity_poly.type
_entity_poly.pdbx_seq_one_letter_code
_entity_poly.pdbx_strand_id
1 'polypeptide(L)' 'MGTIAYLAEADGTTACFIRFNTFNFLKTEDHNYCSQTKIWMQSLMRKSVSFSGQGEKLRNKYLYQAFQECDALIREIAED' A
#
# COMPACT_ATOMS: atom_id res chain seq x y z
N MET A 1 3.52 16.96 -2.45
CA MET A 1 4.45 16.17 -3.27
C MET A 1 5.17 15.19 -2.36
N GLY A 2 5.10 13.90 -2.63
CA GLY A 2 5.73 12.87 -1.79
C GLY A 2 7.16 12.61 -2.23
N THR A 3 8.08 12.55 -1.26
CA THR A 3 9.42 11.97 -1.45
C THR A 3 9.25 10.48 -1.79
N ILE A 4 9.94 10.01 -2.83
CA ILE A 4 9.93 8.59 -3.22
C ILE A 4 11.26 7.97 -2.81
N ALA A 5 11.21 6.86 -2.08
CA ALA A 5 12.39 6.09 -1.71
C ALA A 5 12.38 4.73 -2.43
N TYR A 6 13.52 4.34 -2.98
CA TYR A 6 13.76 3.02 -3.58
C TYR A 6 14.89 2.33 -2.82
N LEU A 7 14.70 1.07 -2.46
CA LEU A 7 15.74 0.20 -1.94
C LEU A 7 16.00 -0.88 -2.99
N ALA A 8 17.20 -0.88 -3.57
CA ALA A 8 17.62 -1.85 -4.56
C ALA A 8 18.59 -2.85 -3.92
N GLU A 9 18.35 -4.14 -4.16
CA GLU A 9 19.19 -5.24 -3.69
C GLU A 9 19.66 -6.04 -4.92
N ALA A 10 20.98 -6.16 -5.11
CA ALA A 10 21.59 -6.91 -6.22
C ALA A 10 22.95 -7.47 -5.79
N ASP A 11 23.22 -8.74 -6.08
CA ASP A 11 24.53 -9.40 -5.89
C ASP A 11 25.19 -9.13 -4.52
N GLY A 12 24.40 -9.16 -3.44
CA GLY A 12 24.89 -8.92 -2.07
C GLY A 12 25.14 -7.45 -1.72
N THR A 13 24.91 -6.53 -2.67
CA THR A 13 24.93 -5.08 -2.45
C THR A 13 23.52 -4.53 -2.27
N THR A 14 23.41 -3.53 -1.39
CA THR A 14 22.17 -2.81 -1.14
C THR A 14 22.40 -1.32 -1.34
N ALA A 15 21.57 -0.69 -2.16
CA ALA A 15 21.63 0.74 -2.42
C ALA A 15 20.27 1.40 -2.14
N CYS A 16 20.32 2.52 -1.44
CA CYS A 16 19.16 3.35 -1.13
C CYS A 16 19.16 4.59 -2.04
N PHE A 17 18.01 4.86 -2.66
CA PHE A 17 17.77 6.04 -3.49
C PHE A 17 16.61 6.84 -2.93
N ILE A 18 16.85 8.09 -2.55
CA ILE A 18 15.82 8.99 -2.03
C ILE A 18 15.67 10.16 -3.00
N ARG A 19 14.51 10.23 -3.62
CA ARG A 19 14.19 11.25 -4.61
C ARG A 19 13.50 12.45 -3.96
N PHE A 20 14.08 13.64 -4.12
CA PHE A 20 13.49 14.91 -3.70
C PHE A 20 12.71 15.58 -4.84
N ASN A 21 13.20 15.48 -6.08
CA ASN A 21 12.52 15.89 -7.30
C ASN A 21 13.06 15.08 -8.51
N THR A 22 12.60 15.34 -9.74
CA THR A 22 12.99 14.57 -10.94
C THR A 22 14.51 14.50 -11.16
N PHE A 23 15.26 15.54 -10.80
CA PHE A 23 16.70 15.63 -11.05
C PHE A 23 17.54 15.32 -9.81
N ASN A 24 17.03 15.62 -8.62
CA ASN A 24 17.76 15.53 -7.36
C ASN A 24 17.35 14.27 -6.60
N PHE A 25 18.32 13.38 -6.44
CA PHE A 25 18.21 12.21 -5.58
C PHE A 25 19.50 12.00 -4.78
N LEU A 26 19.34 11.47 -3.58
CA LEU A 26 20.45 10.93 -2.79
C LEU A 26 20.57 9.44 -3.11
N LYS A 27 21.76 9.00 -3.51
CA LYS A 27 22.14 7.58 -3.56
C LYS A 27 23.11 7.29 -2.42
N THR A 28 22.90 6.20 -1.69
CA THR A 28 23.87 5.69 -0.71
C THR A 28 23.92 4.17 -0.73
N GLU A 29 25.11 3.63 -0.51
CA GLU A 29 25.37 2.19 -0.32
C GLU A 29 25.85 1.92 1.12
N ASP A 30 25.72 2.92 2.01
CA ASP A 30 26.03 2.75 3.42
C ASP A 30 25.17 1.65 4.02
N HIS A 31 25.84 0.64 4.59
CA HIS A 31 25.18 -0.56 5.05
C HIS A 31 24.20 -0.30 6.20
N ASN A 32 24.58 0.57 7.15
CA ASN A 32 23.75 0.91 8.30
C ASN A 32 22.49 1.67 7.87
N TYR A 33 22.63 2.60 6.94
CA TYR A 33 21.53 3.37 6.38
C TYR A 33 20.56 2.47 5.59
N CYS A 34 21.10 1.60 4.73
CA CYS A 34 20.30 0.68 3.93
C CYS A 34 19.53 -0.31 4.82
N SER A 35 20.18 -0.84 5.87
CA SER A 35 19.55 -1.75 6.83
C SER A 35 18.40 -1.08 7.59
N GLN A 36 18.61 0.13 8.11
CA GLN A 36 17.54 0.91 8.76
C GLN A 36 16.39 1.21 7.80
N THR A 37 16.71 1.60 6.55
CA THR A 37 15.68 1.87 5.54
C THR A 37 14.86 0.62 5.22
N LYS A 38 15.51 -0.55 5.14
CA LYS A 38 14.82 -1.84 4.94
C LYS A 38 13.85 -2.14 6.06
N ILE A 39 14.27 -1.99 7.32
CA ILE A 39 13.41 -2.21 8.49
C ILE A 39 12.21 -1.25 8.48
N TRP A 40 12.46 0.01 8.14
CA TRP A 40 11.41 1.02 8.02
C TRP A 40 10.39 0.68 6.92
N MET A 41 10.86 0.37 5.70
CA MET A 41 10.00 -0.05 4.59
C MET A 41 9.19 -1.31 4.93
N GLN A 42 9.80 -2.31 5.56
CA GLN A 42 9.09 -3.52 6.02
C GLN A 42 7.99 -3.19 7.04
N SER A 43 8.26 -2.27 7.96
CA SER A 43 7.27 -1.83 8.95
C SER A 43 6.10 -1.10 8.28
N LEU A 44 6.38 -0.27 7.28
CA LEU A 44 5.34 0.37 6.47
C LEU A 44 4.51 -0.64 5.69
N MET A 45 5.14 -1.60 5.03
CA MET A 45 4.45 -2.69 4.33
C MET A 45 3.51 -3.44 5.26
N ARG A 46 3.99 -3.86 6.45
CA ARG A 46 3.16 -4.55 7.46
C ARG A 46 1.95 -3.73 7.90
N LYS A 47 2.12 -2.42 8.11
CA LYS A 47 1.00 -1.52 8.45
C LYS A 47 0.04 -1.32 7.28
N SER A 48 0.54 -1.27 6.06
CA SER A 48 -0.27 -1.07 4.84
C SER A 48 -1.09 -2.31 4.44
N VAL A 49 -0.62 -3.51 4.79
CA VAL A 49 -1.30 -4.79 4.48
C VAL A 49 -2.35 -5.14 5.55
N SER A 50 -2.35 -4.47 6.69
CA SER A 50 -3.41 -4.66 7.69
C SER A 50 -4.65 -3.87 7.29
N PHE A 51 -5.56 -4.50 6.56
CA PHE A 51 -6.98 -4.22 6.82
C PHE A 51 -7.16 -4.52 8.30
N SER A 52 -7.16 -3.48 9.13
CA SER A 52 -7.54 -3.65 10.53
C SER A 52 -8.88 -4.41 10.58
N GLY A 53 -9.15 -5.19 11.62
CA GLY A 53 -10.46 -5.87 11.74
C GLY A 53 -11.64 -4.90 11.60
N GLN A 54 -11.42 -3.60 11.87
CA GLN A 54 -12.38 -2.54 11.61
C GLN A 54 -12.53 -2.20 10.11
N GLY A 55 -11.41 -2.13 9.36
CA GLY A 55 -11.43 -1.94 7.91
C GLY A 55 -12.10 -3.11 7.18
N GLU A 56 -11.90 -4.34 7.66
CA GLU A 56 -12.60 -5.51 7.14
C GLU A 56 -14.11 -5.45 7.41
N LYS A 57 -14.52 -5.08 8.62
CA LYS A 57 -15.94 -4.87 8.96
C LYS A 57 -16.60 -3.80 8.09
N LEU A 58 -15.94 -2.66 7.88
CA LEU A 58 -16.43 -1.58 7.03
C LEU A 58 -16.58 -2.03 5.57
N ARG A 59 -15.58 -2.72 5.02
CA ARG A 59 -15.64 -3.29 3.66
C ARG A 59 -16.80 -4.27 3.54
N ASN A 60 -16.90 -5.22 4.46
CA ASN A 60 -17.93 -6.26 4.40
C ASN A 60 -19.33 -5.64 4.51
N LYS A 61 -19.54 -4.65 5.40
CA LYS A 61 -20.80 -3.91 5.51
C LYS A 61 -21.16 -3.21 4.19
N TYR A 62 -20.20 -2.52 3.57
CA TYR A 62 -20.42 -1.87 2.28
C TYR A 62 -20.82 -2.88 1.19
N LEU A 63 -20.10 -3.99 1.08
CA LEU A 63 -20.40 -5.04 0.10
C LEU A 63 -21.78 -5.65 0.32
N TYR A 64 -22.16 -5.97 1.56
CA TYR A 64 -23.49 -6.50 1.87
C TYR A 64 -24.60 -5.54 1.45
N GLN A 65 -24.43 -4.24 1.72
CA GLN A 65 -25.41 -3.24 1.36
C GLN A 65 -25.54 -3.10 -0.17
N ALA A 66 -24.41 -3.09 -0.89
CA ALA A 66 -24.41 -3.05 -2.36
C ALA A 66 -25.13 -4.27 -2.98
N PHE A 67 -24.94 -5.47 -2.42
CA PHE A 67 -25.67 -6.65 -2.88
C PHE A 67 -27.17 -6.54 -2.63
N GLN A 68 -27.59 -6.05 -1.46
CA GLN A 68 -29.01 -5.84 -1.16
C GLN A 68 -29.67 -4.85 -2.11
N GLU A 69 -28.95 -3.77 -2.46
CA GLU A 69 -29.43 -2.79 -3.44
C GLU A 69 -29.57 -3.41 -4.84
N CYS A 70 -28.60 -4.23 -5.26
CA CYS A 70 -28.70 -4.97 -6.53
C CYS A 70 -29.89 -5.93 -6.54
N ASP A 71 -30.10 -6.69 -5.46
CA ASP A 71 -31.22 -7.62 -5.34
C ASP A 71 -32.58 -6.90 -5.39
N ALA A 72 -32.68 -5.72 -4.79
CA ALA A 72 -33.88 -4.90 -4.84
C ALA A 72 -34.18 -4.43 -6.27
N LEU A 73 -33.17 -3.92 -6.98
CA LEU A 73 -33.31 -3.49 -8.38
C LEU A 73 -33.68 -4.66 -9.30
N ILE A 74 -33.09 -5.83 -9.10
CA ILE A 74 -33.43 -7.03 -9.88
C ILE A 74 -34.89 -7.43 -9.68
N ARG A 75 -35.41 -7.34 -8.45
CA ARG A 75 -36.83 -7.64 -8.19
C ARG A 75 -37.75 -6.62 -8.84
N GLU A 76 -37.42 -5.34 -8.78
CA GLU A 76 -38.19 -4.27 -9.43
C GLU A 76 -38.29 -4.51 -10.94
N ILE A 77 -37.18 -4.87 -11.60
CA ILE A 77 -37.17 -5.20 -13.03
C ILE A 77 -38.00 -6.45 -13.35
N ALA A 78 -38.13 -7.40 -12.42
CA ALA A 78 -38.82 -8.67 -12.64
C ALA A 78 -40.32 -8.63 -12.32
N GLU A 79 -40.80 -7.60 -11.62
CA GLU A 79 -42.21 -7.39 -11.28
C GLU A 79 -42.97 -6.50 -12.28
N ASP A 80 -42.27 -5.89 -13.26
CA ASP A 80 -42.81 -5.26 -14.48
C ASP A 80 -43.00 -6.27 -15.64
#